data_AF-A0AAW9ECD4-F1
#
_entry.id   AF-A0AAW9ECD4-F1
#
_cell.length_a   1.000
_cell.length_b   1.000
_cell.length_c   1.000
_cell.angle_alpha   90.00
_cell.angle_beta   90.00
_cell.angle_gamma   90.00
#
_symmetry.space_group_name_H-M   'P 1'
#
loop_
_entity.id
_entity.type
_entity.pdbx_description
1 polymer ?
#
loop_
_entity_poly.entity_id
_entity_poly.type
_entity_poly.pdbx_seq_one_letter_code
_entity_poly.pdbx_strand_id
1 'polypeptide(L)' 'LWFGDINTLLPQTRQALHNKVDAWFLDGFAPSKNPQMWSETLFQAMADSMRENGTFATFTAAGIVKRGLQHVGFEIK' A
#
# COMPACT_ATOMS: atom_id res chain seq x y z
N LEU A 1 -16.80 -2.61 -1.28
CA LEU A 1 -16.29 -1.25 -1.60
C LEU A 1 -16.20 -0.49 -0.29
N TRP A 2 -15.07 0.15 -0.02
CA TRP A 2 -14.83 0.97 1.17
C TRP A 2 -14.84 2.42 0.72
N PHE A 3 -15.80 3.24 1.18
CA PHE A 3 -15.94 4.63 0.78
C PHE A 3 -15.37 5.56 1.87
N GLY A 4 -14.29 6.28 1.54
CA GLY A 4 -13.63 7.22 2.43
C GLY A 4 -12.12 7.29 2.21
N ASP A 5 -11.40 7.93 3.12
CA ASP A 5 -9.94 8.04 3.06
C ASP A 5 -9.26 6.71 3.37
N ILE A 6 -8.44 6.23 2.45
CA ILE A 6 -7.72 4.96 2.59
C ILE A 6 -6.78 4.92 3.79
N ASN A 7 -6.15 6.04 4.15
CA ASN A 7 -5.25 6.13 5.30
C ASN A 7 -6.00 6.00 6.63
N THR A 8 -7.31 6.25 6.63
CA THR A 8 -8.17 6.07 7.79
C THR A 8 -8.81 4.69 7.82
N LEU A 9 -9.29 4.21 6.66
CA LEU A 9 -10.05 2.98 6.56
C LEU A 9 -9.19 1.73 6.59
N LEU A 10 -8.07 1.70 5.84
CA LEU A 10 -7.27 0.49 5.71
C LEU A 10 -6.73 -0.02 7.06
N PRO A 11 -6.23 0.83 7.98
CA PRO A 11 -5.84 0.40 9.32
C PRO A 11 -6.98 -0.25 10.13
N GLN A 12 -8.23 0.19 9.95
CA GLN A 12 -9.39 -0.39 10.65
C GLN A 12 -9.69 -1.82 10.16
N THR A 13 -9.31 -2.13 8.92
CA THR A 13 -9.49 -3.45 8.32
C THR A 13 -8.38 -4.44 8.64
N ARG A 14 -7.33 -4.02 9.37
CA ARG A 14 -6.12 -4.80 9.65
C ARG A 14 -6.45 -6.22 10.12
N GLN A 15 -7.32 -6.38 11.10
CA GLN A 15 -7.66 -7.70 11.62
C GLN A 15 -8.38 -8.59 10.58
N ALA A 16 -9.24 -8.00 9.76
CA ALA A 16 -10.02 -8.74 8.78
C ALA A 16 -9.17 -9.18 7.58
N LEU A 17 -8.18 -8.37 7.18
CA LEU A 17 -7.36 -8.54 5.98
C LEU A 17 -5.94 -9.06 6.24
N HIS A 18 -5.52 -9.19 7.50
CA HIS A 18 -4.17 -9.65 7.85
C HIS A 18 -3.81 -10.97 7.17
N ASN A 19 -2.71 -10.99 6.41
CA ASN A 19 -2.25 -12.13 5.61
C ASN A 19 -3.35 -12.74 4.71
N LYS A 20 -4.18 -11.91 4.07
CA LYS A 20 -5.25 -12.37 3.17
C LYS A 20 -5.17 -11.84 1.74
N VAL A 21 -4.34 -10.83 1.49
CA VAL A 21 -4.20 -10.24 0.16
C VAL A 21 -3.08 -10.95 -0.59
N ASP A 22 -3.42 -11.60 -1.71
CA ASP A 22 -2.43 -12.24 -2.59
C ASP A 22 -1.77 -11.22 -3.55
N ALA A 23 -2.50 -10.16 -3.91
CA ALA A 23 -2.00 -9.11 -4.79
C ALA A 23 -2.59 -7.73 -4.48
N TRP A 24 -1.74 -6.70 -4.51
CA TRP A 24 -2.13 -5.30 -4.40
C TRP A 24 -2.04 -4.57 -5.75
N PHE A 25 -3.12 -3.91 -6.16
CA PHE A 25 -3.09 -2.88 -7.19
C PHE A 25 -2.98 -1.52 -6.51
N LEU A 26 -1.75 -1.01 -6.43
CA LEU A 26 -1.47 0.26 -5.79
C LEU A 26 -1.62 1.37 -6.84
N ASP A 27 -2.83 1.92 -6.93
CA ASP A 27 -3.21 2.90 -7.95
C ASP A 27 -3.86 4.15 -7.34
N GLY A 28 -3.77 5.27 -8.07
CA GLY A 28 -4.24 6.58 -7.65
C GLY A 28 -3.65 7.70 -8.50
N PHE A 29 -3.88 8.96 -8.13
CA PHE A 29 -3.18 10.06 -8.81
C PHE A 29 -1.67 10.02 -8.56
N ALA A 30 -0.90 10.51 -9.54
CA ALA A 30 0.55 10.60 -9.45
C ALA A 30 1.00 11.17 -8.09
N PRO A 31 2.08 10.65 -7.46
CA PRO A 31 2.51 11.11 -6.14
C PRO A 31 2.76 12.61 -6.03
N SER A 32 3.18 13.26 -7.12
CA SER A 32 3.36 14.72 -7.17
C SER A 32 2.06 15.53 -7.16
N LYS A 33 0.93 14.90 -7.46
CA LYS A 33 -0.41 15.51 -7.49
C LYS A 33 -1.26 15.17 -6.26
N ASN A 34 -1.02 14.01 -5.65
CA ASN A 34 -1.75 13.57 -4.45
C ASN A 34 -0.81 12.94 -3.42
N PRO A 35 0.15 13.68 -2.85
CA PRO A 35 1.15 13.14 -1.95
C PRO A 35 0.54 12.57 -0.66
N GLN A 36 -0.64 13.04 -0.23
CA GLN A 36 -1.29 12.58 1.01
C GLN A 36 -1.70 11.11 0.96
N MET A 37 -2.04 10.59 -0.22
CA MET A 37 -2.39 9.17 -0.37
C MET A 37 -1.16 8.25 -0.16
N TRP A 38 0.00 8.66 -0.66
CA TRP A 38 1.23 7.86 -0.68
C TRP A 38 1.99 7.97 0.65
N SER A 39 1.38 7.43 1.71
CA SER A 39 1.86 7.57 3.09
C SER A 39 2.48 6.28 3.64
N GLU A 40 3.27 6.42 4.71
CA GLU A 40 3.78 5.28 5.48
C GLU A 40 2.64 4.41 6.04
N THR A 41 1.54 5.02 6.49
CA THR A 41 0.34 4.32 6.98
C THR A 41 -0.23 3.39 5.91
N LEU A 42 -0.31 3.86 4.66
CA LEU A 42 -0.77 3.04 3.54
C LEU A 42 0.18 1.87 3.31
N PHE A 43 1.49 2.13 3.20
CA PHE A 43 2.47 1.08 2.91
C PHE A 43 2.51 0.02 4.00
N GLN A 44 2.46 0.42 5.27
CA GLN A 44 2.45 -0.52 6.39
C GLN A 44 1.20 -1.39 6.36
N ALA A 45 0.02 -0.80 6.14
CA ALA A 45 -1.22 -1.56 6.08
C ALA A 45 -1.29 -2.49 4.85
N MET A 46 -0.64 -2.13 3.73
CA MET A 46 -0.43 -3.04 2.61
C MET A 46 0.42 -4.24 3.02
N ALA A 47 1.54 -4.02 3.70
CA ALA A 47 2.41 -5.10 4.16
C ALA A 47 1.69 -6.03 5.15
N ASP A 48 0.96 -5.47 6.10
CA ASP A 48 0.22 -6.26 7.12
C ASP A 48 -0.90 -7.12 6.52
N SER A 49 -1.50 -6.67 5.42
CA SER A 49 -2.57 -7.41 4.75
C SER A 49 -2.06 -8.45 3.75
N MET A 50 -0.81 -8.33 3.30
CA MET A 50 -0.23 -9.19 2.27
C MET A 50 0.06 -10.59 2.81
N ARG A 51 -0.26 -11.63 2.03
CA ARG A 51 0.22 -12.98 2.30
C ARG A 51 1.71 -13.11 2.01
N GLU A 52 2.34 -14.13 2.59
CA GLU A 52 3.68 -14.53 2.21
C GLU A 52 3.76 -14.78 0.70
N ASN A 53 4.81 -14.25 0.05
CA ASN A 53 4.99 -14.25 -1.42
C ASN A 53 3.92 -13.49 -2.22
N GLY A 54 3.07 -12.70 -1.57
CA GLY A 54 2.13 -11.81 -2.24
C GLY A 54 2.84 -10.73 -3.05
N THR A 55 2.16 -10.20 -4.05
CA THR A 55 2.75 -9.26 -5.03
C THR A 55 2.05 -7.92 -5.04
N PHE A 56 2.71 -6.87 -5.52
CA PHE A 56 2.03 -5.61 -5.81
C PHE A 56 2.52 -5.06 -7.14
N ALA A 57 1.70 -4.19 -7.73
CA ALA A 57 2.07 -3.40 -8.89
C ALA A 57 1.55 -1.97 -8.73
N THR A 58 2.27 -1.02 -9.31
CA THR A 58 1.88 0.39 -9.39
C THR A 58 2.43 1.00 -10.67
N PHE A 59 1.79 2.05 -11.19
CA PHE A 59 2.26 2.75 -12.39
C PHE A 59 3.45 3.69 -12.11
N THR A 60 3.69 4.05 -10.85
CA THR A 60 4.69 5.06 -10.49
C THR A 60 6.02 4.46 -10.06
N ALA A 61 7.12 5.02 -10.57
CA ALA A 61 8.48 4.73 -10.12
C ALA A 61 9.04 5.81 -9.16
N ALA A 62 8.17 6.60 -8.54
CA ALA A 62 8.58 7.69 -7.66
C ALA A 62 9.41 7.17 -6.47
N GLY A 63 10.54 7.83 -6.19
CA GLY A 63 11.47 7.38 -5.16
C GLY A 63 10.86 7.30 -3.75
N ILE A 64 9.86 8.14 -3.42
CA ILE A 64 9.17 8.08 -2.13
C ILE A 64 8.37 6.78 -1.99
N VAL A 65 7.72 6.34 -3.06
CA VAL A 65 6.89 5.13 -3.08
C VAL A 65 7.81 3.91 -3.00
N LYS A 66 8.87 3.89 -3.81
CA LYS A 66 9.87 2.81 -3.77
C LYS A 66 10.47 2.65 -2.37
N ARG A 67 10.96 3.73 -1.77
CA ARG A 67 11.57 3.68 -0.42
C ARG A 67 10.55 3.33 0.66
N GLY A 68 9.33 3.85 0.59
CA GLY A 68 8.26 3.55 1.54
C GLY A 68 7.88 2.07 1.53
N LEU A 69 7.71 1.47 0.34
CA LEU A 69 7.43 0.04 0.20
C LEU A 69 8.60 -0.84 0.66
N GLN A 70 9.84 -0.46 0.32
CA GLN A 70 11.04 -1.16 0.82
C GLN A 70 11.14 -1.12 2.34
N HIS A 71 10.80 0.01 2.96
CA HIS A 71 10.87 0.18 4.42
C HIS A 71 9.96 -0.80 5.17
N VAL A 72 8.80 -1.15 4.58
CA VAL A 72 7.84 -2.09 5.16
C VAL A 72 8.05 -3.54 4.69
N GLY A 73 9.18 -3.83 4.03
CA GLY A 73 9.61 -5.19 3.70
C GLY A 73 9.25 -5.67 2.29
N PHE A 74 8.71 -4.82 1.41
CA PHE A 74 8.54 -5.21 0.01
C PHE A 74 9.88 -5.20 -0.75
N GLU A 75 10.15 -6.29 -1.45
CA GLU A 75 11.21 -6.34 -2.44
C GLU A 75 10.76 -5.67 -3.73
N ILE A 76 11.55 -4.72 -4.23
CA ILE A 76 11.27 -3.96 -5.45
C ILE A 76 12.26 -4.39 -6.52
N LYS A 77 11.74 -4.72 -7.71
CA LYS A 77 12.53 -5.04 -8.89
C LYS A 77 12.87 -3.80 -9.71
#